data_AF-A0A7X6UB29-F1
#
_entry.id   AF-A0A7X6UB29-F1
#
_cell.length_a   1.000
_cell.length_b   1.000
_cell.length_c   1.000
_cell.angle_alpha   90.00
_cell.angle_beta   90.00
_cell.angle_gamma   90.00
#
_symmetry.space_group_name_H-M   'P 1'
#
loop_
_entity.id
_entity.type
_entity.pdbx_description
1 polymer ?
#
loop_
_entity_poly.entity_id
_entity_poly.type
_entity_poly.pdbx_seq_one_letter_code
_entity_poly.pdbx_strand_id
1 'polypeptide(L)' 'EIAGELFLGEATVKTHVSNLLQKIGVRDRVQLVVWAHSNGAV' A
#
# COMPACT_ATOMS: atom_id res chain seq x y z
N GLU A 1 2.59 -11.93 5.77
CA GLU A 1 1.56 -12.26 4.75
C GLU A 1 2.02 -11.80 3.37
N ILE A 2 1.88 -10.51 3.00
CA ILE A 2 2.32 -9.95 1.71
C ILE A 2 3.80 -10.24 1.37
N ALA A 3 4.71 -10.01 2.32
CA ALA A 3 6.14 -10.25 2.12
C ALA A 3 6.44 -11.74 1.82
N GLY A 4 5.74 -12.65 2.51
CA GLY A 4 5.92 -14.09 2.31
C GLY A 4 5.34 -14.59 1.00
N GLU A 5 4.18 -14.07 0.59
CA GLU A 5 3.52 -14.43 -0.68
C GLU A 5 4.30 -13.94 -1.90
N LEU A 6 4.96 -12.78 -1.78
CA LEU A 6 5.70 -12.16 -2.88
C LEU A 6 7.21 -12.43 -2.83
N PHE A 7 7.69 -13.24 -1.89
CA PHE A 7 9.13 -13.50 -1.68
C PHE A 7 9.97 -12.22 -1.47
N LEU A 8 9.39 -11.23 -0.77
CA LEU A 8 10.00 -9.93 -0.48
C LEU A 8 10.38 -9.80 1.00
N GLY A 9 11.29 -8.85 1.28
CA GLY A 9 11.54 -8.41 2.65
C GLY A 9 10.43 -7.49 3.18
N GLU A 10 10.12 -7.60 4.48
CA GLU A 10 9.13 -6.73 5.16
C GLU A 10 9.45 -5.23 5.01
N ALA A 11 10.74 -4.87 5.02
CA ALA A 11 11.18 -3.50 4.79
C ALA A 11 10.85 -3.02 3.36
N THR A 12 10.99 -3.89 2.36
CA THR A 12 10.64 -3.59 0.97
C THR A 12 9.14 -3.30 0.84
N VAL A 13 8.30 -4.14 1.43
CA VAL A 13 6.84 -3.92 1.45
C VAL A 13 6.50 -2.58 2.10
N LYS A 14 7.11 -2.25 3.25
CA LYS A 14 6.90 -0.95 3.91
C LYS A 14 7.28 0.22 3.01
N THR A 15 8.43 0.16 2.33
CA THR A 15 8.86 1.23 1.41
C THR A 15 7.86 1.41 0.26
N HIS A 16 7.37 0.33 -0.33
CA HIS A 16 6.35 0.42 -1.38
C HIS A 16 5.05 1.05 -0.88
N VAL A 17 4.55 0.64 0.28
CA VAL A 17 3.33 1.21 0.87
C VAL A 17 3.53 2.70 1.17
N SER A 18 4.63 3.09 1.81
CA SER A 18 4.92 4.51 2.10
C SER A 18 5.00 5.36 0.82
N ASN A 19 5.65 4.85 -0.22
CA ASN A 19 5.72 5.53 -1.51
C ASN A 19 4.35 5.65 -2.17
N LEU A 20 3.49 4.63 -2.06
CA LEU A 20 2.14 4.67 -2.58
C LEU A 20 1.31 5.75 -1.88
N LEU A 21 1.35 5.78 -0.53
CA LEU A 21 0.68 6.80 0.29
C LEU A 21 1.07 8.22 -0.15
N GLN A 22 2.36 8.47 -0.34
CA GLN A 22 2.87 9.76 -0.81
C GLN A 22 2.38 10.09 -2.22
N LYS A 23 2.43 9.13 -3.16
CA LYS A 23 2.02 9.35 -4.56
C LYS A 23 0.54 9.70 -4.70
N ILE A 24 -0.32 9.08 -3.90
CA ILE A 24 -1.77 9.30 -3.95
C ILE A 24 -2.26 10.34 -2.93
N GLY A 25 -1.37 10.83 -2.07
CA GLY A 25 -1.66 11.90 -1.11
C GLY A 25 -2.51 11.50 0.10
N VAL A 26 -2.53 10.22 0.48
CA VAL A 26 -3.29 9.73 1.65
C VAL A 26 -2.36 9.45 2.83
N ARG A 27 -2.89 9.57 4.06
CA ARG A 27 -2.06 9.63 5.28
C ARG A 27 -1.74 8.26 5.87
N ASP A 28 -2.59 7.26 5.62
CA ASP A 28 -2.44 5.94 6.22
C ASP A 28 -3.04 4.84 5.34
N ARG A 29 -2.84 3.61 5.78
CA ARG A 29 -3.28 2.41 5.06
C ARG A 29 -4.80 2.26 5.01
N VAL A 30 -5.54 2.80 5.97
CA VAL A 30 -7.00 2.75 5.96
C VAL A 30 -7.54 3.66 4.85
N GLN A 31 -7.01 4.88 4.77
CA GLN A 31 -7.33 5.80 3.68
C GLN A 31 -6.90 5.25 2.32
N LEU A 32 -5.78 4.54 2.24
CA LEU A 32 -5.36 3.83 1.02
C LEU A 32 -6.40 2.80 0.57
N VAL A 33 -6.95 2.00 1.48
CA VAL A 33 -8.00 1.01 1.15
C VAL A 33 -9.28 1.72 0.67
N VAL A 34 -9.71 2.79 1.36
CA VAL A 34 -10.86 3.59 0.94
C VAL A 34 -10.65 4.20 -0.44
N TRP A 35 -9.45 4.75 -0.69
CA TRP A 35 -9.07 5.28 -1.99
C TRP A 35 -9.14 4.21 -3.06
N ALA A 36 -8.56 3.03 -2.81
CA ALA A 36 -8.52 1.94 -3.78
C ALA A 36 -9.93 1.46 -4.16
N HIS A 37 -10.82 1.28 -3.17
CA HIS A 37 -12.21 0.94 -3.40
C HIS A 37 -12.97 2.03 -4.17
N SER A 38 -12.74 3.30 -3.84
CA SER A 38 -13.43 4.43 -4.48
C SER A 38 -12.96 4.69 -5.92
N ASN A 39 -11.75 4.26 -6.28
CA ASN A 39 -11.15 4.45 -7.60
C ASN A 39 -11.12 3.17 -8.45
N GLY A 40 -11.77 2.08 -8.01
CA GLY A 40 -11.82 0.82 -8.76
C GLY A 40 -10.46 0.10 -8.88
N ALA A 41 -9.54 0.37 -7.94
CA ALA A 41 -8.25 -0.31 -7.85
C ALA A 41 -8.33 -1.62 -7.03
N VAL A 42 -9.55 -2.01 -6.61
CA VAL A 42 -9.92 -3.26 -5.96
C VAL A 42 -11.18 -3.78 -6.65
#